data_AF-A0A3A6U8W3-F1
#
_entry.id   AF-A0A3A6U8W3-F1
#
_cell.length_a   1.000
_cell.length_b   1.000
_cell.length_c   1.000
_cell.angle_alpha   90.00
_cell.angle_beta   90.00
_cell.angle_gamma   90.00
#
_symmetry.space_group_name_H-M   'P 1'
#
loop_
_entity.id
_entity.type
_entity.pdbx_description
1 polymer ?
#
loop_
_entity_poly.entity_id
_entity_poly.type
_entity_poly.pdbx_seq_one_letter_code
_entity_poly.pdbx_strand_id
1 'polypeptide(L)'
;MDMRVAVLVDASFFLKRLEFFKKKYFPTQAELEPKQVVQVLNICIKRHLNDFNSNVYQHLYRVFYYDSPPLNIRVHYPLINEGETNPRVLDFSKLPETKHRNDILTEIKKQRKFALRLGSIKHDKQWKLSDRALN
;
A
#
# COMPACT_ATOMS: atom_id res chain seq x y z
N MET A 1 12.19 -34.03 2.58
CA MET A 1 13.15 -32.97 2.95
C MET A 1 12.37 -31.68 2.97
N ASP A 2 12.21 -31.03 4.12
CA ASP A 2 11.31 -29.87 4.26
C ASP A 2 11.95 -28.61 3.67
N MET A 3 11.27 -27.95 2.73
CA MET A 3 11.79 -26.73 2.11
C MET A 3 11.30 -25.50 2.86
N ARG A 4 12.22 -24.60 3.23
CA ARG A 4 11.88 -23.32 3.85
C ARG A 4 11.84 -22.22 2.79
N VAL A 5 10.70 -21.53 2.68
CA VAL A 5 10.47 -20.50 1.66
C VAL A 5 10.38 -19.13 2.30
N ALA A 6 11.14 -18.17 1.77
CA ALA A 6 10.97 -16.75 2.07
C ALA A 6 10.21 -16.07 0.92
N VAL A 7 9.33 -15.13 1.25
CA VAL A 7 8.55 -14.37 0.25
C VAL A 7 8.90 -12.90 0.35
N LEU A 8 9.24 -12.27 -0.77
CA LEU A 8 9.37 -10.82 -0.86
C LEU A 8 8.08 -10.25 -1.47
N VAL A 9 7.48 -9.28 -0.78
CA VAL A 9 6.26 -8.60 -1.23
C VAL A 9 6.60 -7.14 -1.52
N ASP A 10 6.42 -6.72 -2.77
CA ASP A 10 6.28 -5.30 -3.11
C ASP A 10 4.86 -4.86 -2.73
N ALA A 11 4.76 -4.14 -1.62
CA ALA A 11 3.49 -3.69 -1.05
C ALA A 11 2.75 -2.74 -2.00
N SER A 12 3.48 -1.81 -2.61
CA SER A 12 2.89 -0.79 -3.46
C SER A 12 2.29 -1.40 -4.72
N PHE A 13 2.97 -2.39 -5.31
CA PHE A 13 2.47 -3.16 -6.42
C PHE A 13 1.27 -4.01 -6.00
N PHE A 14 1.40 -4.76 -4.90
CA PHE A 14 0.32 -5.62 -4.41
C PHE A 14 -0.98 -4.84 -4.17
N LEU A 15 -0.92 -3.70 -3.49
CA LEU A 15 -2.10 -2.87 -3.20
C LEU A 15 -2.74 -2.33 -4.48
N LYS A 16 -1.94 -1.85 -5.45
CA LYS A 16 -2.47 -1.40 -6.77
C LYS A 16 -3.15 -2.54 -7.52
N ARG A 17 -2.60 -3.75 -7.47
CA ARG A 17 -3.20 -4.94 -8.10
C ARG A 17 -4.51 -5.33 -7.40
N LEU A 18 -4.52 -5.32 -6.07
CA LEU A 18 -5.72 -5.62 -5.28
C LEU A 18 -6.85 -4.64 -5.61
N GLU A 19 -6.53 -3.34 -5.66
CA GLU A 19 -7.48 -2.28 -6.03
C GLU A 19 -8.01 -2.47 -7.45
N PHE A 20 -7.14 -2.80 -8.41
CA PHE A 20 -7.55 -3.10 -9.79
C PHE A 20 -8.54 -4.27 -9.84
N PHE A 21 -8.26 -5.38 -9.16
CA PHE A 21 -9.15 -6.53 -9.13
C PHE A 21 -10.47 -6.23 -8.42
N LYS A 22 -10.43 -5.47 -7.32
CA LYS A 22 -11.63 -4.99 -6.63
C LYS A 22 -12.52 -4.17 -7.57
N LYS A 23 -11.94 -3.16 -8.24
CA LYS A 23 -12.68 -2.31 -9.18
C LYS A 23 -13.24 -3.09 -10.37
N LYS A 24 -12.48 -4.04 -10.92
CA LYS A 24 -12.87 -4.80 -12.11
C LYS A 24 -13.94 -5.85 -11.84
N TYR A 25 -13.85 -6.58 -10.72
CA TYR A 25 -14.69 -7.75 -10.46
C TYR A 25 -15.70 -7.53 -9.32
N PHE A 26 -15.49 -6.53 -8.46
CA PHE A 26 -16.33 -6.25 -7.30
C PHE A 26 -16.64 -4.74 -7.16
N PRO A 27 -17.14 -4.07 -8.22
CA PRO A 27 -17.28 -2.60 -8.24
C PRO A 27 -18.28 -2.07 -7.21
N THR A 28 -19.30 -2.85 -6.85
CA THR A 28 -20.36 -2.46 -5.91
C THR A 28 -20.00 -2.75 -4.44
N GLN A 29 -18.91 -3.48 -4.19
CA GLN A 29 -18.50 -3.81 -2.84
C GLN A 29 -17.77 -2.63 -2.19
N ALA A 30 -17.87 -2.55 -0.86
CA ALA A 30 -17.12 -1.59 -0.07
C ALA A 30 -15.60 -1.74 -0.27
N GLU A 31 -14.84 -0.71 0.11
CA GLU A 31 -13.38 -0.83 0.17
C GLU A 31 -12.98 -1.90 1.19
N LEU A 32 -11.87 -2.58 0.91
CA LEU A 32 -11.39 -3.64 1.79
C LEU A 32 -10.85 -3.03 3.08
N GLU A 33 -11.30 -3.55 4.22
CA GLU A 33 -10.74 -3.17 5.51
C GLU A 33 -9.27 -3.60 5.62
N PRO A 34 -8.41 -2.88 6.36
CA PRO A 34 -6.99 -3.21 6.50
C PRO A 34 -6.71 -4.68 6.86
N LYS A 35 -7.53 -5.24 7.76
CA LYS A 35 -7.46 -6.65 8.15
C LYS A 35 -7.76 -7.60 6.99
N GLN A 36 -8.73 -7.26 6.14
CA GLN A 36 -9.10 -8.05 4.96
C GLN A 36 -7.97 -8.03 3.92
N VAL A 37 -7.31 -6.88 3.73
CA VAL A 37 -6.12 -6.77 2.87
C VAL A 37 -5.02 -7.74 3.30
N VAL A 38 -4.72 -7.79 4.60
CA VAL A 38 -3.72 -8.71 5.16
C VAL A 38 -4.16 -10.18 5.05
N GLN A 39 -5.45 -10.47 5.18
CA GLN A 39 -6.00 -11.80 4.95
C GLN A 39 -5.81 -12.25 3.50
N VAL A 40 -6.13 -11.39 2.52
CA VAL A 40 -5.92 -11.67 1.09
C VAL A 40 -4.45 -11.94 0.81
N LEU A 41 -3.54 -11.11 1.35
CA LEU A 41 -2.10 -11.33 1.20
C LEU A 41 -1.64 -12.69 1.73
N ASN A 42 -2.11 -13.07 2.93
CA ASN A 42 -1.83 -14.39 3.50
C ASN A 42 -2.37 -15.54 2.64
N ILE A 43 -3.55 -15.38 2.03
CA ILE A 43 -4.12 -16.37 1.12
C ILE A 43 -3.25 -16.51 -0.13
N CYS A 44 -2.81 -15.40 -0.74
CA CYS A 44 -1.89 -15.42 -1.87
C CYS A 44 -0.59 -16.15 -1.54
N ILE A 45 0.03 -15.84 -0.39
CA ILE A 45 1.26 -16.50 0.06
C ILE A 45 1.04 -18.00 0.25
N LYS A 46 -0.05 -18.41 0.92
CA LYS A 46 -0.36 -19.83 1.11
C LYS A 46 -0.57 -20.57 -0.21
N ARG A 47 -1.24 -19.93 -1.18
CA ARG A 47 -1.42 -20.51 -2.52
C ARG A 47 -0.08 -20.74 -3.22
N HIS A 48 0.85 -19.80 -3.14
CA HIS A 48 2.19 -19.96 -3.70
C HIS A 48 3.02 -21.07 -3.02
N LEU A 49 2.83 -21.30 -1.71
CA LEU A 49 3.51 -22.37 -0.99
C LEU A 49 2.93 -23.75 -1.30
N ASN A 50 1.63 -23.81 -1.61
CA ASN A 50 0.90 -25.04 -1.88
C ASN A 50 0.86 -25.39 -3.39
N ASP A 51 1.60 -24.68 -4.24
CA ASP A 51 1.51 -24.88 -5.68
C ASP A 51 2.05 -26.27 -6.09
N PHE A 52 1.28 -26.95 -6.93
CA PHE A 52 1.01 -28.40 -6.87
C PHE A 52 2.08 -29.33 -7.47
N ASN A 53 3.24 -28.80 -7.86
CA ASN A 53 4.23 -29.56 -8.65
C ASN A 53 5.39 -30.17 -7.84
N SER A 54 5.46 -29.95 -6.53
CA SER A 54 6.51 -30.54 -5.69
C SER A 54 5.91 -31.47 -4.63
N ASN A 55 6.32 -32.75 -4.61
CA ASN A 55 6.14 -33.69 -3.48
C ASN A 55 6.87 -33.25 -2.18
N VAL A 56 7.22 -31.96 -2.09
CA VAL A 56 8.03 -31.35 -1.06
C VAL A 56 7.16 -30.35 -0.32
N TYR A 57 6.97 -30.58 0.98
CA TYR A 57 6.27 -29.64 1.83
C TYR A 57 7.06 -28.33 1.96
N GLN A 58 6.40 -27.20 1.71
CA GLN A 58 7.00 -25.87 1.78
C GLN A 58 6.56 -25.12 3.04
N HIS A 59 7.49 -24.91 3.98
CA HIS A 59 7.24 -24.10 5.17
C HIS A 59 7.54 -22.63 4.91
N LEU A 60 6.58 -21.75 5.18
CA LEU A 60 6.83 -20.31 5.21
C LEU A 60 7.85 -19.97 6.30
N TYR A 61 9.03 -19.50 5.91
CA TYR A 61 10.04 -18.99 6.83
C TYR A 61 9.72 -17.55 7.24
N ARG A 62 9.72 -16.62 6.28
CA ARG A 62 9.53 -15.18 6.52
C ARG A 62 8.87 -14.54 5.30
N VAL A 63 8.06 -13.52 5.54
CA VAL A 63 7.59 -12.58 4.52
C VAL A 63 8.32 -11.27 4.73
N PHE A 64 9.07 -10.83 3.73
CA PHE A 64 9.67 -9.49 3.68
C PHE A 64 8.69 -8.56 2.99
N TYR A 65 8.05 -7.68 3.76
CA TYR A 65 7.09 -6.71 3.27
C TYR A 65 7.82 -5.39 3.00
N TYR A 66 8.06 -5.10 1.72
CA TYR A 66 8.78 -3.92 1.28
C TYR A 66 7.78 -2.82 0.92
N ASP A 67 7.81 -1.72 1.67
CA ASP A 67 6.97 -0.55 1.41
C ASP A 67 7.70 0.74 1.77
N SER A 68 7.01 1.87 1.58
CA SER A 68 7.39 3.17 2.12
C SER A 68 6.24 3.71 2.97
N PRO A 69 6.53 4.42 4.08
CA PRO A 69 5.47 5.08 4.83
C PRO A 69 4.77 6.11 3.93
N PRO A 70 3.45 6.32 4.08
CA PRO A 70 2.75 7.39 3.41
C PRO A 70 3.38 8.77 3.70
N LEU A 71 3.19 9.71 2.78
CA LEU A 71 3.61 11.10 2.98
C LEU A 71 2.92 11.70 4.21
N ASN A 72 3.71 12.19 5.16
CA ASN A 72 3.24 12.85 6.37
C ASN A 72 3.75 14.29 6.41
N ILE A 73 3.29 15.09 5.45
CA ILE A 73 3.69 16.49 5.29
C ILE A 73 2.47 17.36 5.06
N ARG A 74 2.64 18.66 5.32
CA ARG A 74 1.73 19.70 4.90
C ARG A 74 2.37 20.50 3.78
N VAL A 75 1.58 20.84 2.77
CA VAL A 75 2.00 21.68 1.64
C VAL A 75 0.93 22.75 1.40
N HIS A 76 1.35 23.93 0.98
CA HIS A 76 0.42 24.96 0.53
C HIS A 76 0.01 24.70 -0.91
N TYR A 77 -1.28 24.85 -1.22
CA TYR A 77 -1.74 24.91 -2.60
C TYR A 77 -1.07 26.08 -3.34
N PRO A 78 -0.79 25.94 -4.64
CA PRO A 78 -0.05 26.95 -5.40
C PRO A 78 -0.90 28.19 -5.73
N LEU A 79 -2.23 28.05 -5.68
CA LEU A 79 -3.18 29.10 -6.02
C LEU A 79 -4.05 29.44 -4.81
N ILE A 80 -4.34 30.73 -4.66
CA ILE A 80 -5.28 31.28 -3.68
C ILE A 80 -6.64 31.43 -4.39
N ASN A 81 -7.74 31.09 -3.73
CA ASN A 81 -9.07 31.29 -4.32
C ASN A 81 -9.48 32.77 -4.23
N GLU A 82 -10.42 33.20 -5.06
CA GLU A 82 -11.01 34.53 -4.97
C GLU A 82 -11.60 34.78 -3.57
N GLY A 83 -11.19 35.88 -2.95
CA GLY A 83 -11.62 36.27 -1.59
C GLY A 83 -10.82 35.66 -0.43
N GLU A 84 -9.88 34.73 -0.69
CA GLU A 84 -8.96 34.23 0.34
C GLU A 84 -7.68 35.10 0.40
N THR A 85 -7.14 35.32 1.61
CA THR A 85 -5.88 36.06 1.81
C THR A 85 -4.67 35.15 2.03
N ASN A 86 -4.91 33.87 2.36
CA ASN A 86 -3.86 32.90 2.67
C ASN A 86 -3.99 31.64 1.80
N PRO A 87 -2.87 31.02 1.36
CA PRO A 87 -2.91 29.76 0.64
C PRO A 87 -3.45 28.63 1.51
N ARG A 88 -4.45 27.91 0.99
CA ARG A 88 -4.97 26.69 1.64
C ARG A 88 -3.86 25.66 1.85
N VAL A 89 -4.00 24.85 2.89
CA VAL A 89 -3.02 23.81 3.26
C VAL A 89 -3.58 22.43 2.96
N LEU A 90 -2.86 21.66 2.14
CA LEU A 90 -3.08 20.23 1.97
C LEU A 90 -2.25 19.47 3.00
N ASP A 91 -2.94 18.72 3.86
CA ASP A 91 -2.32 17.85 4.86
C ASP A 91 -2.41 16.39 4.40
N PHE A 92 -1.29 15.85 3.88
CA PHE A 92 -1.24 14.47 3.38
C PHE A 92 -1.48 13.44 4.48
N SER A 93 -1.20 13.79 5.75
CA SER A 93 -1.44 12.90 6.89
C SER A 93 -2.93 12.64 7.16
N LYS A 94 -3.79 13.58 6.72
CA LYS A 94 -5.24 13.52 6.96
C LYS A 94 -5.99 12.79 5.84
N LEU A 95 -5.35 12.54 4.71
CA LEU A 95 -5.97 11.90 3.56
C LEU A 95 -6.45 10.47 3.91
N PRO A 96 -7.66 10.07 3.47
CA PRO A 96 -8.21 8.74 3.75
C PRO A 96 -7.27 7.61 3.33
N GLU A 97 -6.64 7.72 2.16
CA GLU A 97 -5.70 6.72 1.64
C GLU A 97 -4.42 6.61 2.48
N THR A 98 -3.93 7.73 3.03
CA THR A 98 -2.78 7.75 3.95
C THR A 98 -3.13 7.02 5.24
N LYS A 99 -4.28 7.32 5.84
CA LYS A 99 -4.75 6.64 7.06
C LYS A 99 -4.92 5.15 6.80
N HIS A 100 -5.62 4.79 5.73
CA HIS A 100 -5.86 3.41 5.36
C HIS A 100 -4.56 2.61 5.17
N ARG A 101 -3.55 3.19 4.51
CA ARG A 101 -2.25 2.55 4.33
C ARG A 101 -1.50 2.39 5.65
N ASN A 102 -1.55 3.37 6.54
CA ASN A 102 -0.98 3.25 7.89
C ASN A 102 -1.68 2.14 8.71
N ASP A 103 -2.99 2.00 8.56
CA ASP A 103 -3.74 0.94 9.23
C ASP A 103 -3.37 -0.45 8.67
N ILE A 104 -3.17 -0.58 7.36
CA ILE A 104 -2.64 -1.83 6.76
C ILE A 104 -1.27 -2.16 7.34
N LEU A 105 -0.35 -1.19 7.41
CA LEU A 105 0.98 -1.40 8.01
C LEU A 105 0.86 -1.84 9.47
N THR A 106 -0.09 -1.28 10.21
CA THR A 106 -0.39 -1.67 11.60
C THR A 106 -0.87 -3.12 11.69
N GLU A 107 -1.74 -3.57 10.78
CA GLU A 107 -2.18 -4.97 10.72
C GLU A 107 -1.07 -5.93 10.27
N ILE A 108 -0.17 -5.50 9.38
CA ILE A 108 1.00 -6.29 8.97
C ILE A 108 1.97 -6.49 10.15
N LYS A 109 2.18 -5.47 10.99
CA LYS A 109 3.01 -5.58 12.21
C LYS A 109 2.49 -6.63 13.20
N LYS A 110 1.18 -6.88 13.22
CA LYS A 110 0.56 -7.92 14.07
C LYS A 110 0.83 -9.34 13.57
N GLN A 111 1.33 -9.53 12.33
CA GLN A 111 1.56 -10.84 11.75
C GLN A 111 2.92 -11.42 12.16
N ARG A 112 2.92 -12.56 12.85
CA ARG A 112 4.13 -13.21 13.42
C ARG A 112 5.29 -13.43 12.43
N LYS A 113 5.00 -13.73 11.16
CA LYS A 113 6.00 -14.07 10.12
C LYS A 113 6.30 -12.93 9.13
N PHE A 114 5.80 -11.72 9.36
CA PHE A 114 6.08 -10.56 8.50
C PHE A 114 7.20 -9.70 9.06
N ALA A 115 8.20 -9.38 8.24
CA ALA A 115 9.25 -8.43 8.54
C ALA A 115 9.03 -7.22 7.62
N LEU A 116 8.68 -6.07 8.22
CA LEU A 116 8.45 -4.84 7.46
C LEU A 116 9.79 -4.17 7.20
N ARG A 117 10.01 -3.77 5.94
CA ARG A 117 11.11 -2.90 5.55
C ARG A 117 10.50 -1.65 4.94
N LEU A 118 10.59 -0.55 5.68
CA LEU A 118 10.09 0.76 5.27
C LEU A 118 11.25 1.58 4.70
N GLY A 119 11.15 1.93 3.42
CA GLY A 119 12.06 2.88 2.78
C GLY A 119 11.78 4.33 3.19
N SER A 120 12.50 5.27 2.57
CA SER A 120 12.26 6.70 2.72
C SER A 120 11.69 7.27 1.42
N ILE A 121 10.63 8.08 1.51
CA ILE A 121 10.16 8.87 0.37
C ILE A 121 11.08 10.08 0.22
N LYS A 122 11.77 10.20 -0.93
CA LYS A 122 12.37 11.46 -1.33
C LYS A 122 11.27 12.39 -1.81
N HIS A 123 11.24 13.60 -1.28
CA HIS A 123 10.25 14.58 -1.69
C HIS A 123 10.93 15.85 -2.17
N ASP A 124 11.00 15.99 -3.50
CA ASP A 124 11.46 17.19 -4.18
C ASP A 124 10.21 17.98 -4.60
N LYS A 125 9.88 19.03 -3.83
CA LYS A 125 8.52 19.60 -3.79
C LYS A 125 8.36 20.75 -4.77
N GLN A 126 7.93 20.46 -5.98
CA GLN A 126 7.44 21.51 -6.89
C GLN A 126 6.07 21.13 -7.41
N TRP A 127 5.12 22.06 -7.28
CA TRP A 127 3.86 21.96 -8.00
C TRP A 127 4.15 21.94 -9.49
N LYS A 128 3.66 20.91 -10.17
CA LYS A 128 3.71 20.84 -11.63
C LYS A 128 2.30 21.07 -12.15
N LEU A 129 2.16 22.02 -13.08
CA LEU A 129 0.91 22.20 -13.80
C LEU A 129 0.63 20.93 -14.63
N SER A 130 -0.64 20.58 -14.76
CA SER A 130 -1.04 19.53 -15.68
C SER A 130 -1.03 20.05 -17.11
N ASP A 131 -0.83 19.18 -18.10
CA ASP A 131 -0.87 19.58 -19.52
C ASP A 131 -2.18 20.28 -19.89
N ARG A 132 -3.30 19.88 -19.27
CA ARG A 132 -4.61 20.53 -19.45
C ARG A 132 -4.64 21.97 -18.93
N ALA A 133 -3.84 22.32 -17.93
CA ALA A 133 -3.79 23.67 -17.38
C ALA A 133 -2.87 24.61 -18.17
N LEU A 134 -2.05 24.05 -19.08
CA LEU A 134 -1.14 24.80 -19.95
C LEU A 134 -1.72 25.10 -21.33
N ASN A 135 -2.79 24.40 -21.73
CA ASN A 135 -3.55 24.58 -22.97
C ASN A 135 -4.85 25.33 -22.72
#